data_AF-A0A6N6KNV6-F1
#
_entry.id   AF-A0A6N6KNV6-F1
#
_cell.length_a   1.000
_cell.length_b   1.000
_cell.length_c   1.000
_cell.angle_alpha   90.00
_cell.angle_beta   90.00
_cell.angle_gamma   90.00
#
_symmetry.space_group_name_H-M   'P 1'
#
loop_
_entity.id
_entity.type
_entity.pdbx_description
1 polymer ?
#
loop_
_entity_poly.entity_id
_entity_poly.type
_entity_poly.pdbx_seq_one_letter_code
_entity_poly.pdbx_strand_id
1 'polypeptide(L)' 'ILNTSGQIVLETALNQPHNKIKLGQGIPEGIYFVQVYDANNVLIDSKKIIKQ' A
#
# COMPACT_ATOMS: atom_id res chain seq x y z
N ILE A 1 1.54 -2.29 0.65
CA ILE A 1 1.55 -1.15 1.61
C ILE A 1 2.40 -1.54 2.79
N LEU A 2 3.31 -0.66 3.21
CA LEU A 2 4.30 -0.93 4.25
C LEU A 2 4.22 0.11 5.37
N ASN A 3 4.57 -0.28 6.59
CA ASN A 3 4.78 0.66 7.70
C ASN A 3 6.19 1.31 7.64
N THR A 4 6.51 2.19 8.58
CA THR A 4 7.81 2.90 8.63
C THR A 4 9.01 2.00 8.90
N SER A 5 8.79 0.79 9.40
CA SER A 5 9.83 -0.23 9.58
C SER A 5 10.04 -1.09 8.32
N GLY A 6 9.31 -0.81 7.23
CA GLY A 6 9.38 -1.59 5.99
C GLY A 6 8.61 -2.91 6.03
N GLN A 7 7.79 -3.16 7.06
CA GLN A 7 6.96 -4.37 7.12
C GLN A 7 5.72 -4.20 6.26
N ILE A 8 5.38 -5.23 5.48
CA ILE A 8 4.15 -5.26 4.68
C ILE A 8 2.94 -5.38 5.62
N VAL A 9 2.03 -4.42 5.55
CA VAL A 9 0.78 -4.41 6.33
C VAL A 9 -0.44 -4.79 5.50
N LEU A 10 -0.36 -4.65 4.18
CA LEU A 10 -1.38 -5.07 3.23
C LEU A 10 -0.76 -5.28 1.86
N GLU A 11 -1.08 -6.41 1.23
CA GLU A 11 -0.70 -6.74 -0.15
C GLU A 11 -1.94 -7.26 -0.89
N THR A 12 -2.16 -6.77 -2.11
CA THR A 12 -3.33 -7.14 -2.90
C THR A 12 -3.11 -6.87 -4.39
N ALA A 13 -3.80 -7.61 -5.24
CA ALA A 13 -3.73 -7.45 -6.69
C ALA A 13 -4.64 -6.30 -7.18
N LEU A 14 -4.18 -5.57 -8.21
CA LEU A 14 -4.87 -4.43 -8.81
C LEU A 14 -5.65 -4.85 -10.07
N ASN A 15 -6.71 -5.65 -9.89
CA ASN A 15 -7.40 -6.35 -10.98
C ASN A 15 -8.46 -5.53 -11.72
N GLN A 16 -8.61 -4.25 -11.38
CA GLN A 16 -9.55 -3.33 -12.03
C GLN A 16 -8.80 -2.16 -12.65
N PRO A 17 -9.35 -1.49 -13.69
CA PRO A 17 -8.77 -0.23 -14.19
C PRO A 17 -8.69 0.85 -13.11
N HIS A 18 -9.61 0.81 -12.14
CA HIS A 18 -9.63 1.70 -10.98
C HIS A 18 -9.72 0.87 -9.70
N ASN A 19 -8.67 0.92 -8.88
CA ASN A 19 -8.63 0.21 -7.60
C ASN A 19 -8.75 1.22 -6.45
N LYS A 20 -9.62 0.92 -5.48
CA LYS A 20 -9.74 1.66 -4.23
C LYS A 20 -9.43 0.71 -3.08
N ILE A 21 -8.32 0.96 -2.39
CA ILE A 21 -7.87 0.16 -1.25
C ILE A 21 -8.09 0.98 0.02
N LYS A 22 -8.81 0.41 0.99
CA LYS A 22 -9.01 1.01 2.31
C LYS A 22 -8.08 0.32 3.31
N LEU A 23 -7.33 1.10 4.08
CA LEU A 23 -6.63 0.58 5.26
C LEU A 23 -7.66 0.33 6.36
N GLY A 24 -7.78 -0.93 6.80
CA GLY A 24 -8.80 -1.35 7.76
C GLY A 24 -8.65 -0.71 9.14
N GLN A 25 -9.67 -0.90 10.00
CA GLN A 25 -9.67 -0.39 11.37
C GLN A 25 -8.61 -1.05 12.27
N GLY A 26 -8.15 -2.26 11.95
CA GLY A 26 -7.05 -2.94 12.67
C GLY A 26 -5.64 -2.41 12.36
N ILE A 27 -5.51 -1.46 11.43
CA ILE A 27 -4.24 -0.81 11.09
C ILE A 27 -4.13 0.45 11.96
N PRO A 28 -3.09 0.64 12.80
CA PRO A 28 -2.96 1.85 13.62
C PRO A 28 -2.89 3.15 12.80
N GLU A 29 -3.18 4.29 13.42
CA GLU A 29 -2.84 5.60 12.86
C GLU A 29 -1.33 5.73 12.67
N GLY A 30 -0.90 6.48 11.66
CA GLY A 30 0.52 6.68 11.39
C GLY A 30 0.88 6.82 9.91
N ILE A 31 2.18 6.73 9.64
CA ILE A 31 2.74 6.88 8.29
C ILE A 31 2.84 5.51 7.62
N TYR A 32 2.42 5.44 6.36
CA TYR A 32 2.53 4.25 5.53
C TYR A 32 3.10 4.60 4.16
N PHE A 33 3.70 3.60 3.52
CA PHE A 33 4.21 3.69 2.16
C PHE A 33 3.41 2.74 1.27
N VAL A 34 2.75 3.28 0.27
CA VAL A 34 2.15 2.51 -0.81
C VAL A 34 3.23 2.27 -1.86
N GLN A 35 3.35 1.05 -2.32
CA GLN A 35 4.20 0.66 -3.44
C GLN A 35 3.32 -0.10 -4.41
N VAL A 36 3.44 0.22 -5.69
CA VAL A 36 2.73 -0.45 -6.77
C VAL A 36 3.75 -1.12 -7.65
N TYR A 37 3.52 -2.40 -7.94
CA TYR A 37 4.39 -3.22 -8.77
C TYR A 37 3.66 -3.64 -10.04
N ASP A 38 4.40 -3.81 -11.12
CA ASP A 38 3.89 -4.46 -12.32
C ASP A 38 3.85 -5.99 -12.18
N ALA A 39 3.44 -6.69 -13.24
CA ALA A 39 3.36 -8.15 -13.25
C ALA A 39 4.73 -8.86 -13.16
N ASN A 40 5.84 -8.13 -13.36
CA ASN A 40 7.19 -8.65 -13.26
C ASN A 40 7.86 -8.29 -11.91
N ASN A 41 7.07 -7.82 -10.92
CA ASN A 41 7.54 -7.33 -9.64
C ASN A 41 8.49 -6.13 -9.73
N VAL A 42 8.36 -5.31 -10.77
CA VAL A 42 9.10 -4.04 -10.89
C VAL A 42 8.29 -2.93 -10.22
N LEU A 43 8.91 -2.17 -9.32
CA LEU A 43 8.29 -1.02 -8.67
C LEU A 43 7.99 0.06 -9.72
N ILE A 44 6.71 0.38 -9.93
CA ILE A 44 6.26 1.38 -10.89
C ILE A 44 5.91 2.72 -10.24
N ASP A 45 5.42 2.71 -9.01
CA ASP A 45 5.12 3.93 -8.26
C ASP A 45 5.20 3.69 -6.76
N SER A 46 5.46 4.76 -6.00
CA SER A 46 5.40 4.75 -4.56
C SER A 46 4.87 6.07 -4.00
N LYS A 47 4.11 5.98 -2.91
CA LYS A 47 3.52 7.16 -2.26
C LYS A 47 3.48 7.02 -0.75
N LYS A 48 3.92 8.05 -0.05
CA LYS A 48 3.68 8.21 1.38
C LYS A 48 2.22 8.61 1.63
N ILE A 49 1.56 7.94 2.55
CA ILE A 49 0.24 8.31 3.06
C ILE A 49 0.29 8.42 4.58
N ILE A 50 -0.61 9.23 5.14
CA ILE A 50 -0.77 9.40 6.59
C ILE A 50 -2.19 8.96 6.90
N LYS A 51 -2.33 7.94 7.76
CA LYS A 51 -3.60 7.53 8.33
C LYS A 51 -3.81 8.33 9.63
N GLN A 52 -4.91 9.06 9.67
CA GLN A 52 -5.41 9.83 10.81
C GLN A 52 -6.74 9.23 11.27
#